data_AF-D2REJ1-F1
#
_entry.id   AF-D2REJ1-F1
#
_cell.length_a   1.000
_cell.length_b   1.000
_cell.length_c   1.000
_cell.angle_alpha   90.00
_cell.angle_beta   90.00
_cell.angle_gamma   90.00
#
_symmetry.space_group_name_H-M   'P 1'
#
loop_
_entity.id
_entity.type
_entity.pdbx_description
1 polymer ?
#
loop_
_entity_poly.entity_id
_entity_poly.type
_entity_poly.pdbx_seq_one_letter_code
_entity_poly.pdbx_strand_id
1 'polypeptide(L)'
;MTWERFKAKEEVETVVIAGEVFKIRKSLKARELREILNKHPNDVQAIQKELIKAIVVDPKPPENFDELWDEMDASIQAELIAKAMEISGLNKLFRLAMG
;
A
#
# COMPACT_ATOMS: atom_id res chain seq x y z
N MET A 1 19.77 -16.49 -16.83
CA MET A 1 18.73 -15.86 -15.98
C MET A 1 17.96 -14.88 -16.86
N THR A 2 16.76 -15.24 -17.31
CA THR A 2 15.98 -14.40 -18.24
C THR A 2 15.23 -13.30 -17.48
N TRP A 3 15.15 -12.12 -18.10
CA TRP A 3 14.45 -10.91 -17.66
C TRP A 3 12.92 -11.09 -17.50
N GLU A 4 12.40 -12.29 -17.72
CA GLU A 4 10.97 -12.62 -17.75
C GLU A 4 10.31 -12.68 -16.36
N ARG A 5 11.09 -12.62 -15.28
CA ARG A 5 10.56 -12.57 -13.90
C ARG A 5 10.11 -11.17 -13.45
N PHE A 6 10.32 -10.12 -14.24
CA PHE A 6 9.92 -8.74 -13.91
C PHE A 6 8.60 -8.28 -14.56
N LYS A 7 7.90 -9.15 -15.30
CA LYS A 7 6.48 -8.92 -15.55
C LYS A 7 5.72 -9.39 -14.31
N ALA A 8 5.72 -8.57 -13.26
CA ALA A 8 4.76 -8.68 -12.19
C ALA A 8 3.37 -8.69 -12.86
N LYS A 9 2.76 -9.87 -12.98
CA LYS A 9 1.34 -9.96 -13.32
C LYS A 9 0.64 -9.11 -12.27
N GLU A 10 -0.18 -8.16 -12.70
CA GLU A 10 -1.05 -7.40 -11.80
C GLU A 10 -2.09 -8.37 -11.25
N GLU A 11 -1.67 -9.15 -10.26
CA GLU A 11 -2.54 -10.02 -9.50
C GLU A 11 -3.17 -9.20 -8.39
N VAL A 12 -4.48 -9.33 -8.26
CA VAL A 12 -5.25 -8.79 -7.14
C VAL A 12 -5.58 -9.92 -6.17
N GLU A 13 -5.67 -9.58 -4.89
CA GLU A 13 -6.06 -10.45 -3.79
C GLU A 13 -7.24 -9.83 -3.05
N THR A 14 -8.16 -10.67 -2.59
CA THR A 14 -9.26 -10.26 -1.73
C THR A 14 -8.87 -10.51 -0.28
N VAL A 15 -8.88 -9.46 0.53
CA VAL A 15 -8.65 -9.51 1.97
C VAL A 15 -9.89 -9.03 2.71
N VAL A 16 -10.17 -9.66 3.85
CA VAL A 16 -11.24 -9.24 4.76
C VAL A 16 -10.60 -8.56 5.95
N ILE A 17 -10.91 -7.28 6.15
CA ILE A 17 -10.35 -6.41 7.18
C ILE A 17 -11.51 -5.90 8.02
N ALA A 18 -11.53 -6.21 9.31
CA ALA A 18 -12.61 -5.86 10.24
C ALA A 18 -14.06 -6.19 9.74
N GLY A 19 -14.20 -7.22 8.91
CA GLY A 19 -15.50 -7.62 8.32
C GLY A 19 -15.84 -6.92 6.99
N GLU A 20 -15.03 -5.97 6.55
CA GLU A 20 -15.10 -5.36 5.22
C GLU A 20 -14.22 -6.09 4.22
N VAL A 21 -14.64 -6.11 2.95
CA VAL A 21 -13.96 -6.83 1.88
C VAL A 21 -13.20 -5.84 0.99
N PHE A 22 -11.88 -5.98 0.95
CA PHE A 22 -11.01 -5.17 0.09
C PHE A 22 -10.37 -6.04 -0.98
N LYS A 23 -10.33 -5.56 -2.22
CA LYS A 23 -9.45 -6.09 -3.26
C LYS A 23 -8.23 -5.21 -3.35
N ILE A 24 -7.06 -5.79 -3.12
CA ILE A 24 -5.77 -5.11 -3.14
C ILE A 24 -4.84 -5.74 -4.17
N ARG A 25 -3.92 -4.96 -4.72
CA ARG A 25 -2.84 -5.47 -5.57
C ARG A 25 -1.86 -6.30 -4.74
N LYS A 26 -1.40 -7.45 -5.25
CA LYS A 26 -0.39 -8.28 -4.59
C LYS A 26 1.04 -7.73 -4.67
N SER A 27 1.29 -6.81 -5.60
CA SER A 27 2.61 -6.22 -5.81
C SER A 27 2.50 -4.79 -6.33
N LEU A 28 3.48 -3.96 -5.98
CA LEU A 28 3.65 -2.61 -6.52
C LEU A 28 4.90 -2.57 -7.39
N LYS A 29 4.86 -1.87 -8.54
CA LYS A 29 6.06 -1.75 -9.38
C LYS A 29 7.09 -0.88 -8.66
N ALA A 30 8.37 -1.25 -8.75
CA ALA A 30 9.45 -0.48 -8.12
C ALA A 30 9.50 0.99 -8.55
N ARG A 31 9.01 1.31 -9.76
CA ARG A 31 8.88 2.68 -10.25
C ARG A 31 7.81 3.46 -9.48
N GLU A 32 6.61 2.88 -9.30
CA GLU A 32 5.51 3.50 -8.53
C GLU A 32 5.96 3.76 -7.09
N LEU A 33 6.63 2.80 -6.46
CA LEU A 33 7.19 2.96 -5.11
C LEU A 33 8.15 4.15 -5.03
N ARG A 34 9.10 4.26 -5.96
CA ARG A 34 10.06 5.38 -5.98
C ARG A 34 9.36 6.72 -6.21
N GLU A 35 8.35 6.77 -7.08
CA GLU A 35 7.59 7.98 -7.33
C GLU A 35 6.87 8.45 -6.06
N ILE A 36 6.26 7.55 -5.29
CA ILE A 36 5.61 7.86 -4.00
C ILE A 36 6.62 8.37 -2.98
N LEU A 37 7.74 7.65 -2.80
CA LEU A 37 8.79 8.04 -1.85
C LEU A 37 9.40 9.42 -2.19
N ASN A 38 9.58 9.72 -3.48
CA ASN A 38 10.12 11.00 -3.92
C ASN A 38 9.15 12.17 -3.76
N LYS A 39 7.83 11.92 -3.84
CA LYS A 39 6.81 12.95 -3.56
C LYS A 39 6.79 13.36 -2.09
N HIS A 40 7.05 12.40 -1.19
CA HIS A 40 6.91 12.57 0.25
C HIS A 40 8.16 12.12 1.02
N PRO A 41 9.34 12.74 0.79
CA PRO A 41 10.63 12.21 1.26
C PRO A 41 10.78 12.08 2.77
N ASN A 42 10.02 12.84 3.56
CA ASN A 42 10.07 12.84 5.03
C ASN A 42 8.70 12.69 5.69
N ASP A 43 7.66 12.36 4.94
CA ASP A 43 6.29 12.25 5.45
C ASP A 43 5.81 10.79 5.35
N VAL A 44 6.04 10.04 6.42
CA VAL A 44 5.69 8.62 6.51
C VAL A 44 4.18 8.42 6.38
N GLN A 45 3.36 9.30 6.95
CA GLN A 45 1.91 9.18 6.87
C GLN A 45 1.42 9.41 5.43
N ALA A 46 1.92 10.42 4.75
CA ALA A 46 1.59 10.66 3.35
C ALA A 46 2.06 9.51 2.44
N ILE A 47 3.25 8.95 2.68
CA ILE A 47 3.72 7.74 1.97
C ILE A 47 2.73 6.58 2.18
N GLN A 48 2.32 6.31 3.43
CA GLN A 48 1.40 5.23 3.74
C GLN A 48 0.04 5.43 3.05
N LYS A 49 -0.55 6.63 3.12
CA LYS A 49 -1.82 6.96 2.47
C LYS A 49 -1.73 6.78 0.94
N GLU A 50 -0.67 7.29 0.30
CA GLU A 50 -0.47 7.12 -1.15
C GLU A 50 -0.23 5.66 -1.56
N LEU A 51 0.49 4.88 -0.75
CA LEU A 51 0.65 3.44 -1.01
C LEU A 51 -0.69 2.71 -0.96
N ILE A 52 -1.52 3.00 0.03
CA ILE A 52 -2.88 2.43 0.15
C ILE A 52 -3.71 2.82 -1.07
N LYS A 53 -3.69 4.10 -1.46
CA LYS A 53 -4.36 4.58 -2.68
C LYS A 53 -3.93 3.81 -3.94
N ALA A 54 -2.65 3.44 -4.01
CA ALA A 54 -2.09 2.72 -5.15
C ALA A 54 -2.40 1.22 -5.15
N ILE A 55 -2.55 0.60 -3.98
CA ILE A 55 -2.79 -0.85 -3.86
C ILE A 55 -4.27 -1.22 -3.79
N VAL A 56 -5.14 -0.39 -3.22
CA VAL A 56 -6.57 -0.70 -3.09
C VAL A 56 -7.27 -0.50 -4.43
N VAL A 57 -7.89 -1.56 -4.92
CA VAL A 57 -8.61 -1.59 -6.20
C VAL A 57 -10.11 -1.49 -5.98
N ASP A 58 -10.63 -2.12 -4.93
CA ASP A 58 -12.07 -2.19 -4.63
C ASP A 58 -12.27 -2.28 -3.10
N PRO A 59 -13.04 -1.38 -2.45
CA PRO A 59 -13.59 -0.16 -3.04
C PRO A 59 -12.46 0.77 -3.50
N LYS A 60 -12.59 1.35 -4.70
CA LYS A 60 -11.61 2.31 -5.22
C LYS A 60 -11.57 3.52 -4.27
N PRO A 61 -10.39 3.94 -3.77
CA PRO A 61 -10.24 5.12 -2.95
C PRO A 61 -10.87 6.36 -3.62
N PRO A 62 -11.80 7.07 -2.95
CA PRO A 62 -12.44 8.25 -3.50
C PRO A 62 -11.51 9.47 -3.44
N GLU A 63 -11.89 10.57 -4.10
CA GLU A 63 -11.08 11.80 -4.12
C GLU A 63 -10.89 12.41 -2.73
N ASN A 64 -11.88 12.26 -1.86
CA ASN A 64 -11.86 12.69 -0.46
C ASN A 64 -11.31 11.61 0.50
N PHE A 65 -10.49 10.68 0.00
CA PHE A 65 -9.92 9.60 0.81
C PHE A 65 -9.21 10.11 2.07
N ASP A 66 -8.55 11.27 2.01
CA ASP A 66 -7.81 11.77 3.17
C ASP A 66 -8.73 12.16 4.34
N GLU A 67 -9.95 12.64 4.04
CA GLU A 67 -10.98 12.95 5.04
C GLU A 67 -11.60 11.66 5.60
N LEU A 68 -11.98 10.75 4.69
CA LEU A 68 -12.55 9.45 5.09
C LEU A 68 -11.55 8.61 5.88
N TRP A 69 -10.26 8.71 5.56
CA TRP A 69 -9.21 8.01 6.27
C TRP A 69 -9.27 8.35 7.77
N ASP A 70 -9.40 9.62 8.11
CA ASP A 70 -9.40 10.04 9.52
C ASP A 70 -10.69 9.61 10.26
N GLU A 71 -11.77 9.32 9.51
CA GLU A 71 -13.02 8.75 10.04
C GLU A 71 -13.03 7.20 10.09
N MET A 72 -12.11 6.54 9.39
CA MET A 72 -12.00 5.07 9.37
C MET A 72 -11.58 4.52 10.73
N ASP A 73 -12.07 3.33 11.07
CA ASP A 73 -11.66 2.63 12.28
C ASP A 73 -10.15 2.37 12.29
N ALA A 74 -9.52 2.60 13.44
CA ALA A 74 -8.08 2.45 13.63
C ALA A 74 -7.57 1.03 13.31
N SER A 75 -8.40 0.00 13.50
CA SER A 75 -8.05 -1.37 13.14
C SER A 75 -7.95 -1.55 11.62
N ILE A 76 -8.89 -0.99 10.87
CA ILE A 76 -8.88 -1.02 9.39
C ILE A 76 -7.68 -0.24 8.86
N GLN A 77 -7.43 0.95 9.41
CA GLN A 77 -6.26 1.75 9.06
C GLN A 77 -4.95 0.97 9.27
N ALA A 78 -4.79 0.35 10.44
CA ALA A 78 -3.59 -0.42 10.78
C ALA A 78 -3.37 -1.62 9.86
N GLU A 79 -4.42 -2.37 9.53
CA GLU A 79 -4.33 -3.51 8.62
C GLU A 79 -4.02 -3.10 7.18
N LEU A 80 -4.65 -2.02 6.68
CA LEU A 80 -4.35 -1.47 5.35
C LEU A 80 -2.91 -0.96 5.25
N ILE A 81 -2.42 -0.26 6.30
CA ILE A 81 -1.01 0.14 6.39
C ILE A 81 -0.12 -1.10 6.35
N ALA A 82 -0.38 -2.10 7.19
CA ALA A 82 0.44 -3.30 7.25
C ALA A 82 0.52 -4.01 5.88
N LYS A 83 -0.61 -4.10 5.17
CA LYS A 83 -0.68 -4.67 3.82
C LYS A 83 0.05 -3.83 2.79
N ALA A 84 -0.12 -2.50 2.80
CA ALA A 84 0.62 -1.60 1.91
C ALA A 84 2.14 -1.71 2.10
N MET A 85 2.60 -1.84 3.34
CA MET A 85 4.01 -1.99 3.69
C MET A 85 4.57 -3.38 3.34
N GLU A 86 3.74 -4.42 3.41
CA GLU A 86 4.07 -5.78 2.96
C GLU A 86 4.25 -5.82 1.43
N ILE A 87 3.26 -5.30 0.69
CA ILE A 87 3.21 -5.31 -0.78
C ILE A 87 4.33 -4.46 -1.39
N SER A 88 4.61 -3.31 -0.79
CA SER A 88 5.71 -2.42 -1.22
C SER A 88 7.09 -2.97 -0.88
N GLY A 89 7.19 -4.02 -0.05
CA GLY A 89 8.47 -4.55 0.44
C GLY A 89 9.19 -3.62 1.41
N LEU A 90 8.56 -2.50 1.82
CA LEU A 90 9.11 -1.54 2.76
C LEU A 90 9.24 -2.12 4.18
N ASN A 91 8.45 -3.14 4.54
CA ASN A 91 8.58 -3.82 5.83
C ASN A 91 10.01 -4.30 6.14
N LYS A 92 10.77 -4.73 5.12
CA LYS A 92 12.19 -5.10 5.30
C LYS A 92 13.08 -3.87 5.51
N LEU A 93 12.81 -2.77 4.81
CA LEU A 93 13.61 -1.54 4.88
C LEU A 93 13.42 -0.82 6.23
N PHE A 94 12.19 -0.71 6.72
CA PHE A 94 11.92 -0.11 8.03
C PHE A 94 12.40 -0.99 9.20
N ARG A 95 12.31 -2.33 9.08
CA ARG A 95 12.86 -3.24 10.09
C ARG A 95 14.38 -3.15 10.19
N LEU A 96 15.09 -2.98 9.07
CA LEU A 96 16.55 -2.83 9.06
C LEU A 96 17.01 -1.45 9.55
N ALA A 97 16.18 -0.41 9.42
CA ALA A 97 16.51 0.94 9.89
C ALA A 97 16.25 1.16 11.39
N MET A 98 15.47 0.30 12.05
CA MET A 98 15.18 0.35 13.50
C MET A 98 15.98 -0.67 14.33
N GLY A 99 16.97 -1.35 13.71
CA GLY A 99 17.87 -2.31 14.36
C GLY A 99 19.28 -1.76 14.54
#